data_AF-A0A2H0G2I4-F1
#
_entry.id   AF-A0A2H0G2I4-F1
#
_cell.length_a   1.000
_cell.length_b   1.000
_cell.length_c   1.000
_cell.angle_alpha   90.00
_cell.angle_beta   90.00
_cell.angle_gamma   90.00
#
_symmetry.space_group_name_H-M   'P 1'
#
loop_
_entity.id
_entity.type
_entity.pdbx_description
1 polymer ?
#
loop_
_entity_poly.entity_id
_entity_poly.type
_entity_poly.pdbx_seq_one_letter_code
_entity_poly.pdbx_strand_id
1 'polypeptide(L)'
;MKATAIEKPRSPGTVTVKLDPSDRDRISSLATLKKRTPHYLMKEAILEYVQREEARQNFIQAAEASFEHYKETGLHITLDEFGAWVDDVQNNPNAPITACHT
;
A
#
# COMPACT_ATOMS: atom_id res chain seq x y z
N MET A 1 -8.55 -26.89 17.69
CA MET A 1 -7.60 -26.68 16.58
C MET A 1 -8.36 -26.92 15.28
N LYS A 2 -8.76 -25.85 14.56
CA LYS A 2 -9.40 -26.01 13.25
C LYS A 2 -8.30 -26.09 12.20
N ALA A 3 -8.33 -27.16 11.40
CA ALA A 3 -7.40 -27.35 10.29
C ALA A 3 -7.64 -26.27 9.24
N THR A 4 -6.61 -25.48 8.94
CA THR A 4 -6.55 -24.58 7.79
C THR A 4 -6.51 -25.44 6.53
N ALA A 5 -7.58 -25.40 5.75
CA ALA A 5 -7.63 -26.03 4.44
C ALA A 5 -6.56 -25.39 3.53
N ILE A 6 -5.74 -26.24 2.92
CA ILE A 6 -4.74 -25.85 1.93
C ILE A 6 -5.49 -25.30 0.71
N GLU A 7 -5.49 -23.98 0.52
CA GLU A 7 -6.10 -23.35 -0.66
C GLU A 7 -5.34 -23.81 -1.91
N LYS A 8 -6.06 -24.50 -2.81
CA LYS A 8 -5.59 -24.81 -4.16
C LYS A 8 -5.30 -23.49 -4.89
N PRO A 9 -4.17 -23.32 -5.58
CA PRO A 9 -3.91 -22.10 -6.34
C PRO A 9 -4.99 -21.95 -7.42
N ARG A 10 -5.78 -20.87 -7.34
CA ARG A 10 -6.77 -20.54 -8.37
C ARG A 10 -6.04 -20.23 -9.66
N SER A 11 -6.42 -20.90 -10.74
CA SER A 11 -6.02 -20.53 -12.10
C SER A 11 -6.44 -19.08 -12.39
N PRO A 12 -5.62 -18.29 -13.09
CA PRO A 12 -5.96 -16.90 -13.39
C PRO A 12 -7.24 -16.84 -14.22
N GLY A 13 -8.26 -16.16 -13.70
CA GLY A 13 -9.52 -15.90 -14.41
C GLY A 13 -9.38 -14.72 -15.37
N THR A 14 -10.12 -14.76 -16.48
CA THR A 14 -10.21 -13.62 -17.40
C THR A 14 -11.20 -12.59 -16.88
N VAL A 15 -10.82 -11.30 -16.89
CA VAL A 15 -11.70 -10.18 -16.55
C VAL A 15 -11.84 -9.28 -17.77
N THR A 16 -13.07 -8.93 -18.14
CA THR A 16 -13.35 -8.00 -19.25
C THR A 16 -13.44 -6.58 -18.71
N VAL A 17 -12.57 -5.69 -19.19
CA VAL A 17 -12.59 -4.26 -18.87
C VAL A 17 -13.11 -3.49 -20.07
N LYS A 18 -14.11 -2.63 -19.86
CA LYS A 18 -14.63 -1.74 -20.90
C LYS A 18 -13.74 -0.50 -20.97
N LEU A 19 -13.25 -0.21 -22.16
CA LEU A 19 -12.41 0.96 -22.46
C LEU A 19 -12.93 1.61 -23.73
N ASP A 20 -12.88 2.94 -23.78
CA ASP A 20 -13.19 3.67 -24.99
C ASP A 20 -12.16 3.35 -26.09
N PRO A 21 -12.55 3.37 -27.38
CA PRO A 21 -11.64 3.07 -28.48
C PRO A 21 -10.38 3.94 -28.46
N SER A 22 -10.51 5.22 -28.14
CA SER A 22 -9.40 6.18 -28.03
C SER A 22 -8.38 5.76 -26.97
N ASP A 23 -8.83 5.30 -25.80
CA ASP A 23 -7.94 4.84 -24.74
C ASP A 23 -7.24 3.53 -25.09
N ARG A 24 -7.93 2.62 -25.78
CA ARG A 24 -7.29 1.42 -26.32
C ARG A 24 -6.17 1.75 -27.29
N ASP A 25 -6.36 2.73 -28.17
CA ASP A 25 -5.37 3.15 -29.15
C ASP A 25 -4.17 3.82 -28.49
N ARG A 26 -4.41 4.65 -27.46
CA ARG A 26 -3.37 5.25 -26.61
C ARG A 26 -2.54 4.18 -25.90
N ILE A 27 -3.19 3.19 -25.29
CA ILE A 27 -2.51 2.07 -24.61
C ILE A 27 -1.71 1.24 -25.61
N SER A 28 -2.27 0.95 -26.78
CA SER A 28 -1.57 0.20 -27.84
C SER A 28 -0.31 0.91 -28.30
N SER A 29 -0.41 2.21 -28.59
CA SER A 29 0.72 3.04 -29.01
C SER A 29 1.82 3.08 -27.93
N LEU A 30 1.42 3.25 -26.66
CA LEU A 30 2.36 3.23 -25.54
C LEU A 30 3.02 1.86 -25.35
N ALA A 31 2.28 0.77 -25.54
CA ALA A 31 2.80 -0.59 -25.46
C ALA A 31 3.87 -0.84 -26.53
N THR A 32 3.63 -0.41 -27.77
CA THR A 32 4.62 -0.48 -28.86
C THR A 32 5.90 0.28 -28.50
N LEU A 33 5.79 1.51 -28.01
CA LEU A 33 6.95 2.31 -27.58
C LEU A 33 7.74 1.65 -26.45
N LYS A 34 7.04 1.06 -25.47
CA LYS A 34 7.64 0.36 -24.32
C LYS A 34 8.08 -1.08 -24.64
N LYS A 35 7.88 -1.58 -25.86
CA LYS A 35 8.14 -2.98 -26.27
C LYS A 35 7.43 -3.99 -25.36
N ARG A 36 6.18 -3.70 -25.00
CA ARG A 36 5.30 -4.55 -24.18
C ARG A 36 3.98 -4.79 -24.91
N THR A 37 3.16 -5.71 -24.39
CA THR A 37 1.80 -5.91 -24.91
C THR A 37 0.83 -4.92 -24.26
N PRO A 38 -0.26 -4.52 -24.95
CA PRO A 38 -1.31 -3.69 -24.34
C PRO A 38 -1.88 -4.33 -23.06
N HIS A 39 -2.06 -5.65 -23.07
CA HIS A 39 -2.52 -6.41 -21.91
C HIS A 39 -1.57 -6.31 -20.71
N TYR A 40 -0.25 -6.36 -20.94
CA TYR A 40 0.74 -6.19 -19.88
C TYR A 40 0.60 -4.82 -19.21
N LEU A 41 0.50 -3.73 -19.99
CA LEU A 41 0.33 -2.39 -19.45
C LEU A 41 -0.98 -2.22 -18.68
N MET A 42 -2.09 -2.80 -19.18
CA MET A 42 -3.36 -2.76 -18.47
C MET A 42 -3.26 -3.47 -17.11
N LYS A 43 -2.65 -4.66 -17.08
CA LYS A 43 -2.44 -5.41 -15.84
C LYS A 43 -1.54 -4.63 -14.87
N GLU A 44 -0.43 -4.09 -15.35
CA GLU A 44 0.51 -3.29 -14.58
C GLU A 44 -0.20 -2.08 -13.95
N ALA A 45 -0.95 -1.31 -14.75
CA ALA A 45 -1.69 -0.15 -14.26
C ALA A 45 -2.74 -0.50 -13.19
N ILE A 46 -3.47 -1.61 -13.36
CA ILE A 46 -4.43 -2.09 -12.35
C ILE A 46 -3.71 -2.46 -11.05
N LEU A 47 -2.59 -3.19 -11.12
CA LEU A 47 -1.84 -3.61 -9.94
C LEU A 47 -1.22 -2.43 -9.20
N GLU A 48 -0.64 -1.46 -9.92
CA GLU A 48 -0.13 -0.23 -9.31
C GLU A 48 -1.23 0.58 -8.62
N TYR A 49 -2.43 0.63 -9.22
CA TYR A 49 -3.59 1.27 -8.59
C TYR A 49 -3.98 0.56 -7.29
N VAL A 50 -4.17 -0.77 -7.35
CA VAL A 50 -4.55 -1.57 -6.19
C VAL A 50 -3.53 -1.41 -5.07
N GLN A 51 -2.23 -1.54 -5.36
CA GLN A 51 -1.18 -1.40 -4.37
C GLN A 51 -1.20 -0.03 -3.68
N ARG A 52 -1.42 1.05 -4.44
CA ARG A 52 -1.52 2.40 -3.88
C ARG A 52 -2.74 2.55 -2.98
N GLU A 53 -3.89 2.02 -3.39
CA GLU A 53 -5.11 2.08 -2.60
C GLU A 53 -4.97 1.25 -1.32
N GLU A 54 -4.41 0.03 -1.40
CA GLU A 54 -4.13 -0.80 -0.23
C GLU A 54 -3.18 -0.12 0.75
N ALA A 55 -2.09 0.47 0.26
CA ALA A 55 -1.16 1.23 1.12
C ALA A 55 -1.86 2.39 1.83
N ARG A 56 -2.73 3.12 1.11
CA ARG A 56 -3.52 4.22 1.69
C ARG A 56 -4.51 3.73 2.75
N GLN A 57 -5.25 2.66 2.47
CA GLN A 57 -6.20 2.11 3.42
C GLN A 57 -5.51 1.52 4.66
N ASN A 58 -4.34 0.90 4.50
CA ASN A 58 -3.55 0.41 5.63
C ASN A 58 -3.06 1.57 6.49
N PHE A 59 -2.61 2.67 5.89
CA PHE A 59 -2.20 3.88 6.62
C PHE A 59 -3.37 4.47 7.42
N ILE A 60 -4.55 4.60 6.82
CA ILE A 60 -5.75 5.12 7.50
C ILE A 60 -6.14 4.21 8.68
N GLN A 61 -6.24 2.90 8.45
CA GLN A 61 -6.56 1.94 9.52
C GLN A 61 -5.54 1.97 10.65
N ALA A 62 -4.25 2.10 10.35
CA ALA A 62 -3.20 2.21 11.37
C ALA A 62 -3.33 3.50 12.20
N ALA A 63 -3.68 4.62 11.57
CA ALA A 63 -3.91 5.88 12.25
C ALA A 63 -5.16 5.81 13.16
N GLU A 64 -6.26 5.26 12.66
CA GLU A 64 -7.49 5.03 13.44
C GLU A 64 -7.23 4.13 14.66
N ALA A 65 -6.53 3.01 14.45
CA ALA A 65 -6.15 2.10 15.54
C ALA A 65 -5.26 2.78 16.59
N SER A 66 -4.30 3.60 16.15
CA SER A 66 -3.42 4.37 17.05
C SER A 66 -4.22 5.40 17.85
N PHE A 67 -5.21 6.04 17.24
CA PHE A 67 -6.06 7.02 17.89
C PHE A 67 -6.98 6.38 18.94
N GLU A 68 -7.62 5.25 18.63
CA GLU A 68 -8.41 4.52 19.63
C GLU A 68 -7.53 4.00 20.78
N HIS A 69 -6.33 3.48 20.48
CA HIS A 69 -5.38 3.07 21.51
C HIS A 69 -5.00 4.21 22.46
N TYR A 70 -4.72 5.40 21.92
CA TYR A 70 -4.45 6.60 22.73
C TYR A 70 -5.66 6.99 23.59
N LYS A 71 -6.88 6.96 23.04
CA LYS A 71 -8.09 7.27 23.81
C LYS A 71 -8.33 6.29 24.96
N GLU A 72 -7.97 5.02 24.78
CA GLU A 72 -8.14 3.99 25.81
C GLU A 72 -7.04 4.03 26.88
N THR A 73 -5.79 4.32 26.50
CA THR A 73 -4.62 4.14 27.37
C THR A 73 -3.96 5.44 27.83
N GLY A 74 -4.19 6.54 27.10
CA GLY A 74 -3.44 7.80 27.25
C GLY A 74 -2.00 7.74 26.72
N LEU A 75 -1.53 6.58 26.22
CA LEU A 75 -0.15 6.40 25.79
C LEU A 75 0.13 7.19 24.50
N HIS A 76 1.13 8.07 24.56
CA HIS A 76 1.57 8.91 23.46
C HIS A 76 3.08 9.17 23.53
N ILE A 77 3.62 9.77 22.47
CA ILE A 77 4.89 10.49 22.51
C ILE A 77 4.60 11.96 22.26
N THR A 78 5.43 12.84 22.82
CA THR A 78 5.35 14.28 22.60
C THR A 78 5.93 14.65 21.23
N LEU A 79 5.60 15.85 20.76
CA LEU A 79 6.16 16.39 19.51
C LEU A 79 7.69 16.53 19.60
N ASP A 80 8.22 16.90 20.76
CA ASP A 80 9.66 17.08 20.97
C ASP A 80 10.40 15.73 20.89
N GLU A 81 9.85 14.67 21.48
CA GLU A 81 10.42 13.31 21.38
C GLU A 81 10.37 12.79 19.95
N PHE A 82 9.28 13.03 19.22
CA PHE A 82 9.18 12.69 17.81
C PHE A 82 10.22 13.45 16.97
N GLY A 83 10.38 14.76 17.22
CA GLY A 83 11.38 15.59 16.54
C GLY A 83 12.80 15.09 16.75
N ALA A 84 13.17 14.80 18.00
CA ALA A 84 14.48 14.23 18.33
C ALA A 84 14.73 12.89 17.61
N TRP A 85 13.71 12.02 17.54
CA TRP A 85 13.81 10.77 16.80
C TRP A 85 13.97 10.97 15.29
N VAL A 86 13.28 11.94 14.68
CA VAL A 86 13.44 12.26 13.26
C VAL A 86 14.88 12.67 12.93
N ASP A 87 15.50 13.48 13.80
CA ASP A 87 16.90 13.89 13.64
C ASP A 87 17.87 12.71 13.77
N ASP A 88 17.58 11.77 14.67
CA ASP A 88 18.37 10.54 14.84
C ASP A 88 18.25 9.62 13.61
N VAL A 89 17.05 9.44 13.06
CA VAL A 89 16.81 8.58 11.88
C VAL A 89 17.55 9.07 10.63
N GLN A 90 17.69 10.39 10.47
CA GLN A 90 18.44 10.96 9.34
C GLN A 90 19.91 10.53 9.35
N ASN A 91 20.50 10.36 10.54
CA ASN A 91 21.89 9.95 10.71
C ASN A 91 22.04 8.42 10.86
N ASN A 92 21.01 7.75 11.37
CA ASN A 92 20.95 6.31 11.57
C ASN A 92 19.54 5.77 11.21
N PRO A 93 19.36 5.22 10.01
CA PRO A 93 18.05 4.73 9.54
C PRO A 93 17.38 3.67 10.42
N ASN A 94 18.12 3.03 11.34
CA ASN A 94 17.62 2.02 12.26
C ASN A 94 17.48 2.54 13.70
N ALA A 95 17.49 3.85 13.92
CA ALA A 95 17.30 4.44 15.25
C ALA A 95 15.90 4.06 15.81
N PRO A 96 15.83 3.48 17.02
CA PRO A 96 14.57 3.10 17.62
C PRO A 96 13.78 4.34 18.09
N ILE A 97 12.45 4.30 17.94
CA ILE A 97 11.58 5.33 18.49
C ILE A 97 11.43 5.16 20.01
N THR A 98 11.25 6.26 20.74
CA THR A 98 10.97 6.23 22.17
C THR A 98 9.65 5.50 22.46
N ALA A 99 9.59 4.82 23.61
CA ALA A 99 8.37 4.17 24.05
C ALA A 99 7.31 5.20 24.44
N CYS A 100 6.04 4.92 24.11
CA CYS A 100 4.93 5.78 24.52
C CYS A 100 4.78 5.83 26.05
N HIS A 101 4.32 6.97 26.55
CA HIS A 101 4.06 7.26 27.96
C HIS A 101 2.73 8.03 28.13
N THR A 102 2.25 8.17 29.37
CA THR A 102 0.98 8.83 29.71
C THR A 102 1.19 10.24 30.24
#